data_AF-A0A1Y4CE56-F1
#
_entry.id   AF-A0A1Y4CE56-F1
#
_cell.length_a   1.000
_cell.length_b   1.000
_cell.length_c   1.000
_cell.angle_alpha   90.00
_cell.angle_beta   90.00
_cell.angle_gamma   90.00
#
_symmetry.space_group_name_H-M   'P 1'
#
loop_
_entity.id
_entity.type
_entity.pdbx_description
1 polymer ?
#
loop_
_entity_poly.entity_id
_entity_poly.type
_entity_poly.pdbx_seq_one_letter_code
_entity_poly.pdbx_strand_id
1 'polypeptide(L)'
;MKRRNMLPALLLAGLCLTVGAPAVAAPGVEAQQLPQTSEPNVIQSYVTQSSDELWSQFYTAEASKKLAELQLEPLREQIRLLERPAGLWYYGYGEEDWSAQYETLTQLKAREYELKLQKEQYEWDKKNAEYQLTLLGEIQKPHELQYQLYLSGSVDLSLESALSLQQEKEALKLQEELLELDKKNLEYQYKLGQLADADFLSQYAALLEEKQGLKEQRELLDAQLKLYNELLGPGALGPKGPLGP
;
A
#
# COMPACT_ATOMS: atom_id res chain seq x y z
N MET A 1 10.45 -39.14 17.09
CA MET A 1 11.44 -38.87 18.15
C MET A 1 11.25 -37.44 18.65
N LYS A 2 11.26 -37.27 19.97
CA LYS A 2 11.34 -36.06 20.81
C LYS A 2 10.22 -34.99 20.75
N ARG A 3 9.29 -35.17 21.69
CA ARG A 3 8.45 -34.16 22.36
C ARG A 3 9.27 -33.33 23.37
N ARG A 4 8.84 -32.09 23.63
CA ARG A 4 8.90 -31.32 24.90
C ARG A 4 7.67 -30.39 24.85
N ASN A 5 6.63 -30.42 25.68
CA ASN A 5 6.44 -30.60 27.13
C ASN A 5 7.38 -29.73 27.99
N MET A 6 6.86 -28.61 28.53
CA MET A 6 6.49 -28.50 29.96
C MET A 6 5.79 -27.15 30.29
N LEU A 7 4.55 -27.25 30.78
CA LEU A 7 3.89 -26.39 31.81
C LEU A 7 4.48 -26.76 33.22
N PRO A 8 4.06 -26.25 34.42
CA PRO A 8 2.84 -25.48 34.78
C PRO A 8 2.92 -24.47 35.99
N ALA A 9 1.75 -23.88 36.29
CA ALA A 9 1.11 -23.71 37.63
C ALA A 9 1.29 -22.44 38.50
N LEU A 10 0.13 -21.83 38.86
CA LEU A 10 -0.36 -21.34 40.18
C LEU A 10 -1.62 -20.47 39.90
N LEU A 11 -2.88 -20.77 40.23
CA LEU A 11 -3.63 -21.36 41.36
C LEU A 11 -3.79 -20.46 42.60
N LEU A 12 -4.96 -19.80 42.73
CA LEU A 12 -5.68 -19.38 43.97
C LEU A 12 -7.03 -18.76 43.55
N ALA A 13 -8.17 -19.44 43.59
CA ALA A 13 -9.04 -19.80 44.74
C ALA A 13 -9.71 -18.59 45.43
N GLY A 14 -11.05 -18.54 45.38
CA GLY A 14 -11.87 -17.57 46.12
C GLY A 14 -13.36 -17.63 45.79
N LEU A 15 -14.05 -18.66 46.28
CA LEU A 15 -15.51 -18.82 46.30
C LEU A 15 -16.18 -17.74 47.19
N CYS A 16 -17.34 -17.21 46.79
CA CYS A 16 -18.48 -17.01 47.70
C CYS A 16 -19.79 -16.76 46.91
N LEU A 17 -20.70 -17.72 47.03
CA LEU A 17 -22.13 -17.62 46.71
C LEU A 17 -22.84 -16.75 47.75
N THR A 18 -23.77 -15.88 47.32
CA THR A 18 -25.04 -15.69 48.04
C THR A 18 -26.20 -15.44 47.08
N VAL A 19 -27.31 -16.08 47.43
CA VAL A 19 -28.62 -16.15 46.77
C VAL A 19 -29.48 -14.96 47.23
N GLY A 20 -30.33 -14.43 46.34
CA GLY A 20 -31.39 -13.50 46.75
C GLY A 20 -32.27 -13.00 45.60
N ALA A 21 -33.37 -13.69 45.35
CA ALA A 21 -34.61 -13.15 44.77
C ALA A 21 -35.75 -13.56 45.74
N PRO A 22 -37.00 -13.06 45.68
CA PRO A 22 -37.62 -12.04 44.81
C PRO A 22 -38.49 -11.00 45.60
N ALA A 23 -39.06 -9.99 44.92
CA ALA A 23 -40.46 -9.50 45.12
C ALA A 23 -40.72 -8.19 44.35
N VAL A 24 -41.62 -8.20 43.35
CA VAL A 24 -43.03 -7.73 43.34
C VAL A 24 -43.21 -6.22 43.12
N ALA A 25 -44.09 -5.93 42.15
CA ALA A 25 -44.46 -4.70 41.47
C ALA A 25 -45.05 -3.55 42.31
N ALA A 26 -44.90 -2.33 41.78
CA ALA A 26 -45.97 -1.31 41.69
C ALA A 26 -45.63 -0.27 40.58
N PRO A 27 -46.63 0.43 40.02
CA PRO A 27 -46.62 0.89 38.63
C PRO A 27 -46.39 2.40 38.45
N GLY A 28 -46.10 2.79 37.21
CA GLY A 28 -46.38 4.13 36.68
C GLY A 28 -45.16 5.03 36.56
N VAL A 29 -44.67 5.20 35.34
CA VAL A 29 -44.70 6.46 34.58
C VAL A 29 -44.44 6.09 33.12
N GLU A 30 -45.39 6.43 32.24
CA GLU A 30 -45.21 6.37 30.79
C GLU A 30 -44.05 7.29 30.39
N ALA A 31 -42.93 6.70 30.00
CA ALA A 31 -41.94 7.38 29.18
C ALA A 31 -42.22 6.98 27.73
N GLN A 32 -42.71 7.95 26.95
CA GLN A 32 -42.92 7.87 25.52
C GLN A 32 -41.75 7.15 24.84
N GLN A 33 -42.03 6.05 24.15
CA GLN A 33 -41.09 5.45 23.22
C GLN A 33 -40.74 6.49 22.16
N LEU A 34 -39.49 6.97 22.19
CA LEU A 34 -38.87 7.62 21.04
C LEU A 34 -38.96 6.64 19.86
N PRO A 35 -39.32 7.10 18.65
CA PRO A 35 -39.35 6.24 17.48
C PRO A 35 -37.98 5.60 17.31
N GLN A 36 -37.95 4.26 17.23
CA GLN A 36 -36.76 3.51 16.86
C GLN A 36 -36.37 3.99 15.45
N THR A 37 -35.40 4.89 15.39
CA THR A 37 -34.65 5.11 14.17
C THR A 37 -33.93 3.81 13.91
N SER A 38 -34.45 3.03 12.95
CA SER A 38 -33.71 1.95 12.33
C SER A 38 -32.32 2.48 12.00
N GLU A 39 -31.33 1.97 12.71
CA GLU A 39 -29.93 2.26 12.41
C GLU A 39 -29.71 1.99 10.92
N PRO A 40 -29.02 2.88 10.19
CA PRO A 40 -28.64 2.58 8.83
C PRO A 40 -27.81 1.30 8.89
N ASN A 41 -28.31 0.29 8.17
CA ASN A 41 -27.69 -1.01 7.96
C ASN A 41 -26.19 -0.78 7.75
N VAL A 42 -25.39 -1.05 8.79
CA VAL A 42 -23.94 -1.02 8.70
C VAL A 42 -23.63 -2.05 7.64
N ILE A 43 -23.17 -1.60 6.48
CA ILE A 43 -22.64 -2.48 5.44
C ILE A 43 -21.48 -3.20 6.13
N GLN A 44 -21.74 -4.41 6.63
CA GLN A 44 -20.70 -5.33 7.03
C GLN A 44 -19.97 -5.67 5.75
N SER A 45 -18.92 -4.90 5.43
CA SER A 45 -17.99 -5.24 4.36
C SER A 45 -17.25 -6.49 4.84
N TYR A 46 -17.75 -7.66 4.49
CA TYR A 46 -17.05 -8.91 4.72
C TYR A 46 -15.84 -8.92 3.79
N VAL A 47 -14.68 -8.53 4.31
CA VAL A 47 -13.41 -8.86 3.67
C VAL A 47 -13.31 -10.38 3.73
N THR A 48 -13.40 -11.03 2.57
CA THR A 48 -13.40 -12.50 2.45
C THR A 48 -12.03 -13.07 2.13
N GLN A 49 -11.09 -12.20 1.77
CA GLN A 49 -9.71 -12.53 1.40
C GLN A 49 -8.77 -12.25 2.57
N SER A 50 -7.67 -13.00 2.64
CA SER A 50 -6.62 -12.75 3.63
C SER A 50 -5.81 -11.50 3.31
N SER A 51 -5.16 -10.90 4.32
CA SER A 51 -4.28 -9.75 4.16
C SER A 51 -3.17 -10.01 3.14
N ASP A 52 -2.50 -11.18 3.23
CA ASP A 52 -1.43 -11.56 2.31
C ASP A 52 -1.92 -11.67 0.85
N GLU A 53 -3.13 -12.21 0.65
CA GLU A 53 -3.73 -12.28 -0.69
C GLU A 53 -4.05 -10.90 -1.25
N LEU A 54 -4.50 -9.97 -0.41
CA LEU A 54 -4.79 -8.60 -0.81
C LEU A 54 -3.52 -7.82 -1.16
N TRP A 55 -2.44 -7.99 -0.38
CA TRP A 55 -1.14 -7.42 -0.70
C TRP A 55 -0.58 -7.99 -2.01
N SER A 56 -0.67 -9.31 -2.20
CA SER A 56 -0.28 -9.94 -3.47
C SER A 56 -1.08 -9.41 -4.66
N GLN A 57 -2.39 -9.24 -4.52
CA GLN A 57 -3.25 -8.63 -5.55
C GLN A 57 -2.84 -7.18 -5.83
N PHE A 58 -2.55 -6.39 -4.79
CA PHE A 58 -2.11 -5.01 -4.94
C PHE A 58 -0.82 -4.91 -5.75
N TYR A 59 0.22 -5.69 -5.39
CA TYR A 59 1.51 -5.65 -6.08
C TYR A 59 1.42 -6.19 -7.52
N THR A 60 0.68 -7.28 -7.74
CA THR A 60 0.50 -7.86 -9.07
C THR A 60 -0.30 -6.94 -10.00
N ALA A 61 -1.34 -6.27 -9.49
CA ALA A 61 -2.08 -5.26 -10.24
C ALA A 61 -1.20 -4.06 -10.60
N GLU A 62 -0.39 -3.56 -9.68
CA GLU A 62 0.52 -2.45 -9.95
C GLU A 62 1.62 -2.82 -10.96
N ALA A 63 2.20 -4.02 -10.85
CA ALA A 63 3.17 -4.53 -11.82
C ALA A 63 2.53 -4.70 -13.22
N SER A 64 1.32 -5.24 -13.29
CA SER A 64 0.58 -5.47 -14.55
C SER A 64 0.19 -4.16 -15.22
N LYS A 65 -0.26 -3.18 -14.43
CA LYS A 65 -0.48 -1.80 -14.90
C LYS A 65 0.79 -1.23 -15.51
N LYS A 66 1.93 -1.39 -14.83
CA LYS A 66 3.21 -0.87 -15.31
C LYS A 66 3.67 -1.55 -16.60
N LEU A 67 3.53 -2.87 -16.69
CA LEU A 67 3.81 -3.62 -17.91
C LEU A 67 2.97 -3.08 -19.09
N ALA A 68 1.67 -2.88 -18.88
CA ALA A 68 0.78 -2.30 -19.90
C ALA A 68 1.22 -0.88 -20.32
N GLU A 69 1.69 -0.05 -19.38
CA GLU A 69 2.26 1.27 -19.70
C GLU A 69 3.51 1.16 -20.60
N LEU A 70 4.42 0.24 -20.28
CA LEU A 70 5.64 0.02 -21.06
C LEU A 70 5.33 -0.51 -22.47
N GLN A 71 4.30 -1.35 -22.62
CA GLN A 71 3.83 -1.84 -23.91
C GLN A 71 3.09 -0.77 -24.74
N LEU A 72 2.46 0.21 -24.09
CA LEU A 72 1.78 1.32 -24.76
C LEU A 72 2.73 2.34 -25.39
N GLU A 73 3.89 2.60 -24.77
CA GLU A 73 4.88 3.56 -25.27
C GLU A 73 5.30 3.31 -26.74
N PRO A 74 5.79 2.12 -27.13
CA PRO A 74 6.21 1.86 -28.51
C PRO A 74 5.03 1.90 -29.49
N LEU A 75 3.84 1.43 -29.10
CA LEU A 75 2.64 1.48 -29.94
C LEU A 75 2.24 2.91 -30.28
N ARG A 76 2.28 3.80 -29.29
CA ARG A 76 1.98 5.23 -29.49
C ARG A 76 2.97 5.87 -30.44
N GLU A 77 4.25 5.55 -30.33
CA GLU A 77 5.25 6.12 -31.22
C GLU A 77 5.10 5.56 -32.65
N GLN A 78 4.76 4.27 -32.81
CA GLN A 78 4.44 3.69 -34.12
C GLN A 78 3.20 4.33 -34.77
N ILE A 79 2.11 4.49 -34.01
CA ILE A 79 0.90 5.19 -34.48
C ILE A 79 1.27 6.62 -34.89
N ARG A 80 2.01 7.34 -34.04
CA ARG A 80 2.44 8.70 -34.31
C ARG A 80 3.29 8.81 -35.59
N LEU A 81 4.18 7.84 -35.84
CA LEU A 81 5.01 7.82 -37.05
C LEU A 81 4.16 7.59 -38.30
N LEU A 82 3.20 6.68 -38.25
CA LEU A 82 2.29 6.38 -39.36
C LEU A 82 1.29 7.51 -39.64
N GLU A 83 0.84 8.24 -38.62
CA GLU A 83 -0.09 9.36 -38.77
C GLU A 83 0.56 10.65 -39.31
N ARG A 84 1.91 10.75 -39.34
CA ARG A 84 2.57 11.95 -39.84
C ARG A 84 2.29 12.15 -41.34
N PRO A 85 2.10 13.41 -41.80
CA PRO A 85 1.83 13.72 -43.21
C PRO A 85 2.90 13.23 -44.19
N ALA A 86 4.11 12.93 -43.72
CA ALA A 86 5.21 12.36 -44.49
C ALA A 86 5.56 10.92 -44.08
N GLY A 87 4.97 10.35 -43.03
CA GLY A 87 5.24 8.98 -42.58
C GLY A 87 4.67 7.95 -43.54
N LEU A 88 3.44 8.17 -43.97
CA LEU A 88 2.78 7.47 -45.08
C LEU A 88 3.57 7.58 -46.41
N TRP A 89 4.27 8.69 -46.64
CA TRP A 89 5.12 8.86 -47.84
C TRP A 89 6.50 8.22 -47.68
N TYR A 90 7.16 8.33 -46.51
CA TYR A 90 8.50 7.81 -46.27
C TYR A 90 8.54 6.27 -46.18
N TYR A 91 7.51 5.66 -45.58
CA TYR A 91 7.36 4.20 -45.53
C TYR A 91 6.63 3.62 -46.75
N GLY A 92 6.07 4.47 -47.62
CA GLY A 92 5.40 4.10 -48.88
C GLY A 92 6.25 4.31 -50.14
N TYR A 93 7.56 4.54 -50.02
CA TYR A 93 8.46 4.71 -51.18
C TYR A 93 8.80 3.36 -51.83
N GLY A 94 7.83 2.85 -52.58
CA GLY A 94 7.99 1.71 -53.49
C GLY A 94 6.70 0.91 -53.57
N GLU A 95 5.85 1.19 -54.57
CA GLU A 95 4.71 0.37 -55.06
C GLU A 95 3.87 -0.45 -54.05
N GLU A 96 3.86 -0.13 -52.76
CA GLU A 96 3.29 -0.96 -51.69
C GLU A 96 1.97 -0.41 -51.16
N ASP A 97 1.08 -1.35 -50.89
CA ASP A 97 -0.36 -1.24 -50.67
C ASP A 97 -0.74 -0.23 -49.58
N TRP A 98 -1.27 0.93 -49.97
CA TRP A 98 -1.90 1.90 -49.07
C TRP A 98 -2.96 1.26 -48.15
N SER A 99 -3.60 0.19 -48.66
CA SER A 99 -4.54 -0.63 -47.91
C SER A 99 -3.88 -1.34 -46.72
N ALA A 100 -2.69 -1.92 -46.90
CA ALA A 100 -1.94 -2.61 -45.85
C ALA A 100 -1.42 -1.66 -44.76
N GLN A 101 -1.02 -0.45 -45.12
CA GLN A 101 -0.60 0.56 -44.14
C GLN A 101 -1.79 1.08 -43.30
N TYR A 102 -2.95 1.28 -43.93
CA TYR A 102 -4.18 1.64 -43.22
C TYR A 102 -4.66 0.52 -42.30
N GLU A 103 -4.58 -0.74 -42.76
CA GLU A 103 -4.90 -1.91 -41.95
C GLU A 103 -3.97 -2.02 -40.73
N THR A 104 -2.66 -1.84 -40.93
CA THR A 104 -1.66 -1.83 -39.85
C THR A 104 -1.97 -0.74 -38.83
N LEU A 105 -2.26 0.49 -39.26
CA LEU A 105 -2.64 1.58 -38.36
C LEU A 105 -3.91 1.25 -37.56
N THR A 106 -4.89 0.62 -38.21
CA THR A 106 -6.14 0.21 -37.55
C THR A 106 -5.88 -0.86 -36.50
N GLN A 107 -5.06 -1.86 -36.80
CA GLN A 107 -4.64 -2.90 -35.85
C GLN A 107 -3.87 -2.31 -34.66
N LEU A 108 -2.93 -1.39 -34.91
CA LEU A 108 -2.18 -0.71 -33.85
C LEU A 108 -3.09 0.11 -32.92
N LYS A 109 -4.07 0.83 -33.48
CA LYS A 109 -5.05 1.59 -32.69
C LYS A 109 -5.96 0.68 -31.86
N ALA A 110 -6.40 -0.44 -32.43
CA ALA A 110 -7.18 -1.44 -31.69
C ALA A 110 -6.36 -1.99 -30.51
N ARG A 111 -5.08 -2.32 -30.74
CA ARG A 111 -4.18 -2.78 -29.69
C ARG A 111 -3.92 -1.74 -28.61
N GLU A 112 -3.75 -0.47 -28.99
CA GLU A 112 -3.60 0.62 -28.03
C GLU A 112 -4.83 0.77 -27.15
N TYR A 113 -6.03 0.64 -27.73
CA TYR A 113 -7.29 0.68 -26.98
C TYR A 113 -7.41 -0.49 -25.99
N GLU A 114 -7.11 -1.71 -26.42
CA GLU A 114 -7.10 -2.90 -25.55
C GLU A 114 -6.18 -2.71 -24.33
N LEU A 115 -4.94 -2.24 -24.56
CA LEU A 115 -3.98 -2.03 -23.48
C LEU A 115 -4.39 -0.90 -22.53
N LYS A 116 -5.04 0.16 -23.05
CA LYS A 116 -5.63 1.21 -22.19
C LYS A 116 -6.71 0.64 -21.28
N LEU A 117 -7.59 -0.19 -21.82
CA LEU A 117 -8.66 -0.84 -21.05
C LEU A 117 -8.07 -1.78 -19.98
N GLN A 118 -7.07 -2.60 -20.33
CA GLN A 118 -6.38 -3.46 -19.38
C GLN A 118 -5.70 -2.65 -18.26
N LYS A 119 -5.04 -1.55 -18.62
CA LYS A 119 -4.43 -0.64 -17.65
C LYS A 119 -5.46 -0.07 -16.66
N GLU A 120 -6.63 0.33 -17.14
CA GLU A 120 -7.72 0.83 -16.30
C GLU A 120 -8.26 -0.28 -15.38
N GLN A 121 -8.37 -1.51 -15.88
CA GLN A 121 -8.76 -2.66 -15.07
C GLN A 121 -7.76 -2.90 -13.93
N TYR A 122 -6.46 -2.93 -14.21
CA TYR A 122 -5.43 -3.11 -13.19
C TYR A 122 -5.41 -1.96 -12.17
N GLU A 123 -5.69 -0.73 -12.59
CA GLU A 123 -5.86 0.40 -11.67
C GLU A 123 -7.06 0.22 -10.74
N TRP A 124 -8.16 -0.35 -11.24
CA TRP A 124 -9.34 -0.66 -10.44
C TRP A 124 -9.04 -1.79 -9.44
N ASP A 125 -8.40 -2.87 -9.89
CA ASP A 125 -8.00 -4.00 -9.05
C ASP A 125 -7.08 -3.55 -7.90
N LYS A 126 -6.08 -2.70 -8.22
CA LYS A 126 -5.19 -2.08 -7.24
C LYS A 126 -5.98 -1.30 -6.18
N LYS A 127 -6.88 -0.41 -6.59
CA LYS A 127 -7.68 0.41 -5.68
C LYS A 127 -8.61 -0.42 -4.80
N ASN A 128 -9.17 -1.49 -5.35
CA ASN A 128 -10.01 -2.40 -4.61
C ASN A 128 -9.20 -3.14 -3.53
N ALA A 129 -8.00 -3.62 -3.85
CA ALA A 129 -7.10 -4.24 -2.87
C ALA A 129 -6.68 -3.25 -1.78
N GLU A 130 -6.26 -2.03 -2.17
CA GLU A 130 -5.88 -0.95 -1.23
C GLU A 130 -7.02 -0.59 -0.28
N TYR A 131 -8.24 -0.49 -0.79
CA TYR A 131 -9.43 -0.23 0.03
C TYR A 131 -9.66 -1.34 1.07
N GLN A 132 -9.56 -2.61 0.66
CA GLN A 132 -9.73 -3.73 1.58
C GLN A 132 -8.61 -3.81 2.63
N LEU A 133 -7.36 -3.57 2.24
CA LEU A 133 -6.22 -3.48 3.17
C LEU A 133 -6.41 -2.35 4.19
N THR A 134 -6.94 -1.21 3.74
CA THR A 134 -7.28 -0.10 4.65
C THR A 134 -8.38 -0.49 5.64
N LEU A 135 -9.40 -1.24 5.21
CA LEU A 135 -10.46 -1.74 6.09
C LEU A 135 -9.96 -2.76 7.12
N LEU A 136 -8.97 -3.58 6.75
CA LEU A 136 -8.30 -4.51 7.65
C LEU A 136 -7.36 -3.81 8.65
N GLY A 137 -7.05 -2.53 8.44
CA GLY A 137 -6.08 -1.78 9.26
C GLY A 137 -4.63 -2.11 8.93
N GLU A 138 -4.37 -2.75 7.79
CA GLU A 138 -3.02 -3.05 7.28
C GLU A 138 -2.35 -1.78 6.78
N ILE A 139 -3.10 -0.92 6.08
CA ILE A 139 -2.64 0.42 5.70
C ILE A 139 -3.02 1.40 6.81
N GLN A 140 -2.09 1.59 7.76
CA GLN A 140 -2.29 2.49 8.89
C GLN A 140 -2.01 3.94 8.52
N LYS A 141 -2.83 4.86 9.02
CA LYS A 141 -2.56 6.29 8.87
C LYS A 141 -1.53 6.76 9.88
N PRO A 142 -0.76 7.82 9.58
CA PRO A 142 0.28 8.32 10.49
C PRO A 142 -0.19 8.64 11.91
N HIS A 143 -1.43 9.13 12.07
CA HIS A 143 -2.00 9.44 13.39
C HIS A 143 -2.44 8.18 14.17
N GLU A 144 -2.83 7.11 13.48
CA GLU A 144 -3.18 5.83 14.09
C GLU A 144 -1.91 5.19 14.70
N LEU A 145 -0.79 5.25 13.96
CA LEU A 145 0.54 4.83 14.44
C LEU A 145 0.96 5.64 15.68
N GLN A 146 0.83 6.96 15.65
CA GLN A 146 1.16 7.81 16.80
C GLN A 146 0.34 7.44 18.05
N TYR A 147 -0.96 7.23 17.87
CA TYR A 147 -1.85 6.85 18.97
C TYR A 147 -1.49 5.49 19.57
N GLN A 148 -1.19 4.50 18.73
CA GLN A 148 -0.72 3.18 19.18
C GLN A 148 0.60 3.29 19.96
N LEU A 149 1.57 4.05 19.45
CA LEU A 149 2.85 4.28 20.13
C LEU A 149 2.64 4.95 21.50
N TYR A 150 1.77 5.96 21.57
CA TYR A 150 1.42 6.63 22.83
C TYR A 150 0.82 5.66 23.85
N LEU A 151 -0.12 4.82 23.44
CA LEU A 151 -0.74 3.82 24.31
C LEU A 151 0.22 2.72 24.77
N SER A 152 1.16 2.33 23.91
CA SER A 152 2.12 1.27 24.22
C SER A 152 3.14 1.67 25.31
N GLY A 153 3.35 2.97 25.52
CA GLY A 153 4.32 3.50 26.49
C GLY A 153 5.77 3.07 26.24
N SER A 154 6.07 2.58 25.04
CA SER A 154 7.34 1.88 24.71
C SER A 154 8.43 2.78 24.12
N VAL A 155 8.20 4.09 24.06
CA VAL A 155 9.12 5.02 23.40
C VAL A 155 10.19 5.49 24.39
N ASP A 156 11.45 5.11 24.13
CA ASP A 156 12.60 5.64 24.86
C ASP A 156 12.82 7.12 24.49
N LEU A 157 12.74 7.99 25.49
CA LEU A 157 12.84 9.45 25.37
C LEU A 157 14.28 9.96 25.54
N SER A 158 15.28 9.10 25.33
CA SER A 158 16.70 9.48 25.35
C SER A 158 17.14 10.18 24.06
N LEU A 159 18.09 11.13 24.17
CA LEU A 159 18.70 11.80 23.01
C LEU A 159 19.42 10.79 22.09
N GLU A 160 20.03 9.78 22.68
CA GLU A 160 20.74 8.72 21.96
C GLU A 160 19.77 7.86 21.13
N SER A 161 18.63 7.49 21.71
CA SER A 161 17.53 6.83 20.99
C SER A 161 17.05 7.68 19.82
N ALA A 162 16.77 8.97 20.02
CA ALA A 162 16.28 9.83 18.95
C ALA A 162 17.30 10.07 17.82
N LEU A 163 18.59 10.19 18.15
CA LEU A 163 19.65 10.26 17.15
C LEU A 163 19.76 8.94 16.36
N SER A 164 19.65 7.80 17.03
CA SER A 164 19.62 6.48 16.38
C SER A 164 18.43 6.34 15.42
N LEU A 165 17.22 6.71 15.85
CA LEU A 165 16.02 6.69 15.01
C LEU A 165 16.16 7.61 13.78
N GLN A 166 16.83 8.75 13.94
CA GLN A 166 17.08 9.66 12.83
C GLN A 166 18.10 9.10 11.83
N GLN A 167 19.17 8.46 12.30
CA GLN A 167 20.12 7.75 11.44
C GLN A 167 19.46 6.59 10.69
N GLU A 168 18.63 5.81 11.38
CA GLU A 168 17.88 4.70 10.78
C GLU A 168 16.91 5.20 9.70
N LYS A 169 16.20 6.29 9.96
CA LYS A 169 15.33 6.94 8.97
C LYS A 169 16.11 7.41 7.73
N GLU A 170 17.30 7.96 7.90
CA GLU A 170 18.16 8.34 6.76
C GLU A 170 18.64 7.11 5.98
N ALA A 171 18.98 6.03 6.66
CA ALA A 171 19.34 4.76 6.01
C ALA A 171 18.17 4.17 5.20
N LEU A 172 16.95 4.14 5.75
CA LEU A 172 15.76 3.68 5.02
C LEU A 172 15.47 4.53 3.78
N LYS A 173 15.66 5.86 3.85
CA LYS A 173 15.50 6.71 2.67
C LYS A 173 16.49 6.36 1.56
N LEU A 174 17.75 6.09 1.90
CA LEU A 174 18.75 5.67 0.92
C LEU A 174 18.39 4.31 0.30
N GLN A 175 17.84 3.38 1.09
CA GLN A 175 17.33 2.10 0.57
C GLN A 175 16.13 2.29 -0.37
N GLU A 176 15.19 3.16 -0.03
CA GLU A 176 14.08 3.53 -0.93
C GLU A 176 14.60 4.11 -2.25
N GLU A 177 15.62 4.97 -2.22
CA GLU A 177 16.25 5.54 -3.42
C GLU A 177 16.92 4.46 -4.28
N LEU A 178 17.60 3.49 -3.66
CA LEU A 178 18.18 2.35 -4.37
C LEU A 178 17.10 1.49 -5.03
N LEU A 179 16.00 1.19 -4.34
CA LEU A 179 14.88 0.46 -4.94
C LEU A 179 14.24 1.19 -6.13
N GLU A 180 14.16 2.52 -6.07
CA GLU A 180 13.67 3.30 -7.22
C GLU A 180 14.64 3.25 -8.40
N LEU A 181 15.95 3.14 -8.16
CA LEU A 181 16.93 2.89 -9.21
C LEU A 181 16.80 1.48 -9.77
N ASP A 182 16.57 0.47 -8.92
CA ASP A 182 16.39 -0.92 -9.34
C ASP A 182 15.12 -1.09 -10.18
N LYS A 183 14.01 -0.44 -9.80
CA LYS A 183 12.78 -0.38 -10.62
C LYS A 183 13.03 0.21 -11.99
N LYS A 184 13.74 1.35 -12.05
CA LYS A 184 14.10 1.98 -13.33
C LYS A 184 14.98 1.07 -14.17
N ASN A 185 15.96 0.41 -13.55
CA ASN A 185 16.82 -0.55 -14.22
C ASN A 185 16.00 -1.71 -14.81
N LEU A 186 15.07 -2.26 -14.04
CA LEU A 186 14.16 -3.31 -14.48
C LEU A 186 13.29 -2.84 -15.67
N GLU A 187 12.75 -1.62 -15.61
CA GLU A 187 12.03 -1.01 -16.73
C GLU A 187 12.91 -0.88 -17.98
N TYR A 188 14.17 -0.48 -17.83
CA TYR A 188 15.10 -0.38 -18.95
C TYR A 188 15.43 -1.75 -19.55
N GLN A 189 15.70 -2.76 -18.73
CA GLN A 189 15.96 -4.12 -19.19
C GLN A 189 14.77 -4.68 -19.99
N TYR A 190 13.54 -4.42 -19.51
CA TYR A 190 12.33 -4.78 -20.23
C TYR A 190 12.22 -4.05 -21.57
N LYS A 191 12.43 -2.73 -21.60
CA LYS A 191 12.42 -1.94 -22.85
C LYS A 191 13.47 -2.39 -23.86
N LEU A 192 14.60 -2.92 -23.40
CA LEU A 192 15.65 -3.49 -24.25
C LEU A 192 15.35 -4.92 -24.74
N GLY A 193 14.22 -5.51 -24.34
CA GLY A 193 13.85 -6.89 -24.70
C GLY A 193 14.68 -7.96 -24.00
N GLN A 194 15.31 -7.63 -22.87
CA GLN A 194 16.16 -8.54 -22.10
C GLN A 194 15.37 -9.35 -21.06
N LEU A 195 14.11 -8.97 -20.81
CA LEU A 195 13.21 -9.62 -19.85
C LEU A 195 11.91 -10.01 -20.55
N ALA A 196 11.41 -11.20 -20.21
CA ALA A 196 10.06 -11.59 -20.58
C ALA A 196 9.03 -10.94 -19.65
N ASP A 197 7.78 -10.84 -20.11
CA ASP A 197 6.66 -10.26 -19.36
C ASP A 197 6.52 -10.88 -17.95
N ALA A 198 6.56 -12.22 -17.85
CA ALA A 198 6.42 -12.91 -16.58
C ALA A 198 7.56 -12.60 -15.58
N ASP A 199 8.79 -12.47 -16.08
CA ASP A 199 9.95 -12.12 -15.27
C ASP A 199 9.88 -10.67 -14.81
N PHE A 200 9.45 -9.76 -15.69
CA PHE A 200 9.21 -8.37 -15.33
C PHE A 200 8.14 -8.25 -14.24
N LEU A 201 7.00 -8.93 -14.40
CA LEU A 201 5.89 -8.86 -13.44
C LEU A 201 6.31 -9.34 -12.05
N SER A 202 6.99 -10.49 -11.98
CA SER A 202 7.43 -11.06 -10.71
C SER A 202 8.48 -10.19 -10.01
N GLN A 203 9.49 -9.72 -10.74
CA GLN A 203 10.54 -8.87 -10.18
C GLN A 203 10.03 -7.50 -9.78
N TYR A 204 9.15 -6.89 -10.58
CA TYR A 204 8.58 -5.58 -10.28
C TYR A 204 7.65 -5.66 -9.06
N ALA A 205 6.85 -6.74 -8.95
CA ALA A 205 6.03 -6.99 -7.76
C ALA A 205 6.88 -7.15 -6.48
N ALA A 206 7.98 -7.91 -6.55
CA ALA A 206 8.90 -8.06 -5.42
C ALA A 206 9.52 -6.72 -4.98
N LEU A 207 9.93 -5.87 -5.94
CA LEU A 207 10.43 -4.52 -5.64
C LEU A 207 9.36 -3.58 -5.06
N LEU A 208 8.07 -3.84 -5.33
CA LEU A 208 6.98 -3.10 -4.68
C LEU A 208 6.78 -3.57 -3.25
N GLU A 209 6.81 -4.88 -3.02
CA GLU A 209 6.70 -5.49 -1.70
C GLU A 209 7.83 -5.02 -0.77
N GLU A 210 9.08 -5.07 -1.24
CA GLU A 210 10.23 -4.59 -0.47
C GLU A 210 10.10 -3.11 -0.13
N LYS A 211 9.68 -2.29 -1.11
CA LYS A 211 9.46 -0.85 -0.88
C LYS A 211 8.36 -0.60 0.15
N GLN A 212 7.28 -1.38 0.14
CA GLN A 212 6.20 -1.24 1.11
C GLN A 212 6.69 -1.58 2.52
N GLY A 213 7.50 -2.62 2.69
CA GLY A 213 8.13 -2.94 3.97
C GLY A 213 9.04 -1.81 4.50
N LEU A 214 9.86 -1.20 3.62
CA LEU A 214 10.68 -0.04 4.01
C LEU A 214 9.81 1.18 4.38
N LYS A 215 8.72 1.39 3.64
CA LYS A 215 7.80 2.50 3.90
C LYS A 215 7.11 2.35 5.26
N GLU A 216 6.66 1.15 5.62
CA GLU A 216 6.05 0.88 6.93
C GLU A 216 7.03 1.13 8.08
N GLN A 217 8.27 0.65 7.94
CA GLN A 217 9.33 0.93 8.91
C GLN A 217 9.60 2.43 9.05
N ARG A 218 9.66 3.14 7.92
CA ARG A 218 9.86 4.59 7.90
C ARG A 218 8.70 5.34 8.54
N GLU A 219 7.45 4.96 8.26
CA GLU A 219 6.27 5.58 8.84
C GLU A 219 6.21 5.36 10.36
N LEU A 220 6.64 4.20 10.84
CA LEU A 220 6.83 3.92 12.27
C LEU A 220 7.89 4.86 12.89
N LEU A 221 9.07 4.97 12.28
CA LEU A 221 10.12 5.87 12.75
C LEU A 221 9.67 7.33 12.73
N ASP A 222 8.95 7.76 11.69
CA ASP A 222 8.39 9.10 11.58
C ASP A 222 7.37 9.37 12.70
N ALA A 223 6.54 8.39 13.04
CA ALA A 223 5.60 8.51 14.15
C ALA A 223 6.33 8.58 15.52
N GLN A 224 7.37 7.78 15.73
CA GLN A 224 8.19 7.81 16.95
C GLN A 224 8.94 9.14 17.11
N LEU A 225 9.57 9.63 16.04
CA LEU A 225 10.29 10.92 16.06
C LEU A 225 9.34 12.10 16.28
N LYS A 226 8.12 12.06 15.72
CA LYS A 226 7.11 13.08 16.01
C LYS A 226 6.71 13.06 17.48
N LEU A 227 6.42 11.88 18.03
CA LEU A 227 6.05 11.72 19.44
C LEU A 227 7.19 12.18 20.38
N TYR A 228 8.45 11.87 20.04
CA TYR A 228 9.62 12.38 20.75
C TYR A 228 9.67 13.91 20.77
N ASN A 229 9.48 14.56 19.62
CA ASN A 229 9.48 16.03 19.50
C ASN A 229 8.28 16.68 20.21
N GLU A 230 7.11 16.01 20.23
CA GLU A 230 5.91 16.48 20.93
C GLU A 230 6.06 16.38 22.46
N LEU A 231 6.69 15.31 22.96
CA LEU A 231 6.84 15.08 24.41
C LEU A 231 8.01 15.86 25.04
N LEU A 232 9.10 16.08 24.31
CA LEU A 232 10.31 16.76 24.81
C LEU A 232 10.45 18.22 24.35
N GLY A 233 9.56 18.67 23.47
CA GLY A 233 9.50 20.04 22.94
C GLY A 233 10.30 20.23 21.64
N PRO A 234 9.93 21.24 20.82
CA PRO A 234 10.59 21.52 19.55
C PRO A 234 12.04 22.00 19.79
N GLY A 235 13.01 21.24 19.27
CA GLY A 235 14.44 21.61 19.31
C GLY A 235 15.38 20.60 19.98
N ALA A 236 14.88 19.49 20.52
CA ALA A 236 15.71 18.47 21.15
C ALA A 236 16.70 17.77 20.18
N LEU A 237 16.40 17.76 18.88
CA LEU A 237 17.20 17.14 17.81
C LEU A 237 17.93 18.14 16.90
N GLY A 238 17.82 19.45 17.16
CA GLY A 238 18.57 20.46 16.42
C GLY A 238 20.03 20.51 16.89
N PRO A 239 21.00 20.86 16.03
CA PRO A 239 22.35 21.15 16.50
C PRO A 239 22.25 22.27 17.53
N LYS A 240 22.59 21.98 18.79
CA LYS A 240 22.92 23.04 19.74
C LYS A 240 24.19 23.70 19.19
N GLY A 241 24.00 24.76 18.40
CA GLY A 241 25.08 25.65 18.02
C GLY A 241 25.83 26.12 19.27
N PRO A 242 27.14 26.34 19.19
CA PRO A 242 27.84 26.96 20.29
C PRO A 242 27.30 28.40 20.41
N LEU A 243 26.95 28.82 21.63
CA LEU A 243 26.35 30.12 22.01
C LEU A 243 24.81 30.11 21.86
N GLY A 244 23.98 29.98 22.91
CA GLY A 244 23.83 30.80 24.13
C GLY A 244 22.48 31.58 24.04
N PRO A 245 21.90 32.19 25.09
CA PRO A 245 22.08 32.08 26.55
C PRO A 245 21.09 31.13 27.26
#